data_AF-A0A5I0FRI4-F1
#
_entry.id   AF-A0A5I0FRI4-F1
#
_cell.length_a   1.000
_cell.length_b   1.000
_cell.length_c   1.000
_cell.angle_alpha   90.00
_cell.angle_beta   90.00
_cell.angle_gamma   90.00
#
_symmetry.space_group_name_H-M   'P 1'
#
loop_
_entity.id
_entity.type
_entity.pdbx_description
1 polymer ?
#
loop_
_entity_poly.entity_id
_entity_poly.type
_entity_poly.pdbx_seq_one_letter_code
_entity_poly.pdbx_strand_id
1 'polypeptide(L)'
;MATTKNIQSIERAFAILELFQKNREELGIKEISQMLDLNKSTAFGFVNTLFSLGYLHQNEQTQRYSLGPKVLGLSNAAQIHNIIIRS
;
A
#
# COMPACT_ATOMS: atom_id res chain seq x y z
N MET A 1 -30.93 -5.77 1.27
CA MET A 1 -29.72 -5.30 0.57
C MET A 1 -28.73 -6.44 0.54
N ALA A 2 -28.25 -6.87 -0.62
CA ALA A 2 -27.20 -7.88 -0.69
C ALA A 2 -25.91 -7.25 -0.14
N THR A 3 -25.39 -7.77 0.97
CA THR A 3 -24.06 -7.42 1.46
C THR A 3 -23.05 -7.97 0.47
N THR A 4 -22.54 -7.13 -0.42
CA THR A 4 -21.43 -7.49 -1.31
C THR A 4 -20.26 -7.93 -0.44
N LYS A 5 -19.89 -9.20 -0.53
CA LYS A 5 -18.76 -9.75 0.21
C LYS A 5 -17.48 -9.16 -0.37
N ASN A 6 -16.87 -8.21 0.34
CA ASN A 6 -15.58 -7.69 -0.06
C ASN A 6 -14.50 -8.77 0.05
N ILE A 7 -13.55 -8.74 -0.90
CA ILE A 7 -12.40 -9.63 -0.89
C ILE A 7 -11.37 -9.02 0.09
N GLN A 8 -11.31 -9.57 1.30
CA GLN A 8 -10.49 -9.04 2.40
C GLN A 8 -9.00 -8.87 2.02
N SER A 9 -8.46 -9.71 1.14
CA SER A 9 -7.08 -9.55 0.68
C SER A 9 -6.85 -8.28 -0.14
N ILE A 10 -7.85 -7.85 -0.92
CA ILE A 10 -7.79 -6.59 -1.67
C ILE A 10 -7.88 -5.41 -0.72
N GLU A 11 -8.80 -5.44 0.25
CA GLU A 11 -8.93 -4.38 1.26
C GLU A 11 -7.61 -4.18 2.03
N ARG A 12 -6.98 -5.26 2.47
CA ARG A 12 -5.69 -5.20 3.18
C ARG A 12 -4.56 -4.67 2.30
N ALA A 13 -4.52 -5.07 1.03
CA ALA A 13 -3.51 -4.59 0.10
C ALA A 13 -3.59 -3.05 -0.09
N PHE A 14 -4.79 -2.51 -0.28
CA PHE A 14 -4.99 -1.06 -0.38
C PHE A 14 -4.74 -0.34 0.94
N ALA A 15 -5.18 -0.91 2.07
CA ALA A 15 -4.92 -0.34 3.39
C ALA A 15 -3.40 -0.19 3.65
N ILE A 16 -2.57 -1.14 3.20
CA ILE A 16 -1.10 -1.02 3.28
C ILE A 16 -0.57 0.15 2.44
N LEU A 17 -1.05 0.33 1.21
CA LEU A 17 -0.61 1.44 0.35
C LEU A 17 -1.00 2.81 0.94
N GLU A 18 -2.15 2.88 1.60
CA GLU A 18 -2.62 4.11 2.25
C GLU A 18 -1.82 4.48 3.51
N LEU A 19 -1.09 3.54 4.13
CA LEU A 19 -0.21 3.84 5.29
C LEU A 19 0.91 4.83 4.96
N PHE A 20 1.29 4.96 3.69
CA PHE A 20 2.37 5.84 3.22
C PHE A 20 1.90 7.28 2.94
N GLN A 21 0.64 7.60 3.21
CA GLN A 21 0.14 8.98 3.12
C GLN A 21 0.65 9.85 4.29
N LYS A 22 0.66 11.18 4.10
CA LYS A 22 0.88 12.20 5.15
C LYS A 22 2.19 12.02 5.98
N ASN A 23 3.34 12.26 5.35
CA ASN A 23 4.68 12.31 5.97
C ASN A 23 5.29 10.97 6.43
N ARG A 24 4.80 9.82 5.94
CA ARG A 24 5.42 8.50 6.17
C ARG A 24 6.08 8.00 4.89
N GLU A 25 7.31 8.42 4.66
CA GLU A 25 8.05 8.06 3.44
C GLU A 25 8.46 6.59 3.41
N GLU A 26 8.82 6.03 4.56
CA GLU A 26 9.24 4.63 4.67
C GLU A 26 8.66 3.93 5.92
N LEU A 27 8.25 2.66 5.78
CA LEU A 27 7.74 1.80 6.86
C LEU A 27 8.39 0.41 6.81
N GLY A 28 8.78 -0.12 7.96
CA GLY A 28 9.17 -1.52 8.11
C GLY A 28 7.96 -2.44 8.30
N ILE A 29 8.15 -3.75 8.06
CA ILE A 29 7.10 -4.77 8.20
C ILE A 29 6.47 -4.78 9.61
N LYS A 30 7.27 -4.51 10.65
CA LYS A 30 6.76 -4.44 12.03
C LYS A 30 5.78 -3.28 12.22
N GLU A 31 6.09 -2.11 11.67
CA GLU A 31 5.21 -0.93 11.75
C GLU A 31 3.91 -1.20 10.99
N ILE A 32 3.99 -1.78 9.78
CA ILE A 32 2.81 -2.14 8.97
C ILE A 32 1.93 -3.17 9.71
N SER A 33 2.55 -4.20 10.27
CA SER A 33 1.87 -5.23 11.08
C SER A 33 1.13 -4.63 12.28
N GLN A 34 1.75 -3.68 12.99
CA GLN A 34 1.14 -3.01 14.13
C GLN A 34 0.03 -2.03 13.74
N MET A 35 0.22 -1.25 12.68
CA MET A 35 -0.74 -0.23 12.23
C MET A 35 -2.03 -0.84 11.69
N LEU A 36 -1.98 -2.05 11.14
CA LEU A 36 -3.13 -2.74 10.56
C LEU A 36 -3.61 -3.94 11.38
N ASP A 37 -3.06 -4.15 12.59
CA ASP A 37 -3.35 -5.30 13.45
C ASP A 37 -3.26 -6.65 12.70
N LEU A 38 -2.21 -6.80 11.91
CA LEU A 38 -1.91 -8.01 11.15
C LEU A 38 -0.79 -8.78 11.84
N ASN A 39 -0.85 -10.12 11.81
CA ASN A 39 0.33 -10.90 12.16
C ASN A 39 1.47 -10.64 11.15
N LYS A 40 2.72 -10.80 11.60
CA LYS A 40 3.92 -10.51 10.78
C LYS A 40 3.98 -11.30 9.48
N SER A 41 3.55 -12.57 9.49
CA SER A 41 3.59 -13.42 8.29
C SER A 41 2.61 -12.93 7.22
N THR A 42 1.40 -12.57 7.63
CA THR A 42 0.38 -11.99 6.76
C THR A 42 0.82 -10.63 6.22
N ALA A 43 1.33 -9.74 7.07
CA ALA A 43 1.87 -8.45 6.63
C ALA A 43 3.01 -8.63 5.63
N PHE A 44 3.96 -9.55 5.90
CA PHE A 44 5.05 -9.88 4.98
C PHE A 44 4.52 -10.38 3.63
N GLY A 45 3.54 -11.29 3.62
CA GLY A 45 2.92 -11.79 2.39
C GLY A 45 2.37 -10.66 1.52
N PHE A 46 1.56 -9.76 2.09
CA PHE A 46 1.03 -8.62 1.34
C PHE A 46 2.11 -7.66 0.85
N VAL A 47 3.06 -7.29 1.72
CA VAL A 47 4.15 -6.38 1.38
C VAL A 47 5.02 -6.95 0.27
N ASN A 48 5.38 -8.23 0.35
CA ASN A 48 6.18 -8.91 -0.67
C ASN A 48 5.44 -9.02 -2.02
N THR A 49 4.13 -9.27 -2.00
CA THR A 49 3.30 -9.25 -3.20
C THR A 49 3.22 -7.85 -3.81
N LEU A 50 2.97 -6.82 -3.01
CA LEU A 50 2.91 -5.43 -3.48
C LEU A 50 4.26 -4.94 -4.02
N PHE A 51 5.37 -5.35 -3.40
CA PHE A 51 6.73 -5.12 -3.89
C PHE A 51 6.95 -5.78 -5.25
N SER A 52 6.66 -7.08 -5.36
CA SER A 52 6.78 -7.83 -6.62
C SER A 52 5.91 -7.25 -7.75
N LEU A 53 4.75 -6.67 -7.40
CA LEU A 53 3.86 -6.01 -8.35
C LEU A 53 4.31 -4.59 -8.74
N GLY A 54 5.34 -4.04 -8.09
CA GLY A 54 5.90 -2.70 -8.33
C GLY A 54 5.17 -1.55 -7.61
N TYR A 55 4.24 -1.87 -6.71
CA TYR A 55 3.50 -0.87 -5.91
C TYR A 55 4.24 -0.45 -4.64
N LEU A 56 5.17 -1.28 -4.16
CA LEU A 56 6.13 -0.89 -3.13
C LEU A 56 7.56 -1.01 -3.66
N HIS A 57 8.45 -0.21 -3.09
CA HIS A 57 9.89 -0.33 -3.24
C HIS A 57 10.51 -0.66 -1.88
N GLN A 58 11.54 -1.49 -1.84
CA GLN A 58 12.26 -1.81 -0.61
C GLN A 58 13.65 -1.19 -0.66
N ASN A 59 13.99 -0.43 0.36
CA ASN A 59 15.33 0.10 0.54
C ASN A 59 16.26 -1.04 1.02
N GLU A 60 17.30 -1.34 0.24
CA GLU A 60 18.20 -2.46 0.50
C GLU A 60 18.99 -2.31 1.82
N GLN A 61 19.28 -1.06 2.23
CA GLN A 61 20.06 -0.77 3.43
C GLN A 61 19.20 -0.83 4.69
N THR A 62 18.00 -0.25 4.65
CA THR A 62 17.13 -0.11 5.83
C THR A 62 16.11 -1.23 5.95
N GLN A 63 15.90 -2.00 4.88
CA GLN A 63 14.84 -3.01 4.74
C GLN A 63 13.43 -2.44 4.95
N ARG A 64 13.27 -1.12 4.83
CA ARG A 64 11.98 -0.42 4.89
C ARG A 64 11.38 -0.30 3.49
N TYR A 65 10.06 -0.15 3.45
CA TYR A 65 9.29 -0.05 2.23
C TYR A 65 8.78 1.36 2.03
N SER A 66 8.66 1.79 0.78
CA SER A 66 8.03 3.04 0.33
C SER A 66 7.12 2.77 -0.87
N LEU A 67 6.34 3.76 -1.32
CA LEU A 67 5.53 3.62 -2.54
C LEU A 67 6.42 3.44 -3.77
N GLY A 68 6.13 2.42 -4.56
CA GLY A 68 6.81 2.14 -5.81
C GLY A 68 6.30 2.98 -6.99
N PRO A 69 7.05 3.03 -8.10
CA PRO A 69 6.76 3.89 -9.24
C PRO A 69 5.41 3.58 -9.92
N LYS A 70 4.87 2.36 -9.77
CA LYS A 70 3.57 2.00 -10.37
C LYS A 70 2.41 2.81 -9.79
N VAL A 71 2.54 3.31 -8.57
CA VAL A 71 1.55 4.20 -7.95
C VAL A 71 1.44 5.51 -8.72
N LEU A 72 2.55 6.07 -9.22
CA LEU A 72 2.53 7.27 -10.06
C LEU A 72 1.77 7.05 -11.37
N GLY A 73 1.87 5.84 -11.94
CA GLY A 73 1.10 5.45 -13.13
C GLY A 73 -0.41 5.50 -12.88
N LEU A 74 -0.86 5.03 -11.70
CA LEU A 74 -2.26 5.11 -11.30
C LEU A 74 -2.71 6.57 -11.09
N SER A 75 -1.89 7.38 -10.42
CA SER A 75 -2.18 8.81 -10.21
C SER A 75 -2.31 9.57 -11.53
N ASN A 76 -1.41 9.34 -12.49
CA ASN A 76 -1.47 9.95 -13.81
C ASN A 76 -2.74 9.52 -14.57
N ALA A 77 -3.08 8.23 -14.55
CA ALA A 77 -4.31 7.73 -15.15
C ALA A 77 -5.57 8.33 -14.51
N ALA A 78 -5.57 8.52 -13.18
CA ALA A 78 -6.67 9.16 -12.46
C ALA A 78 -6.81 10.65 -12.80
N GLN A 79 -5.70 11.36 -13.03
CA GLN A 79 -5.71 12.76 -13.46
C GLN A 79 -6.33 12.95 -14.85
N ILE A 80 -6.14 11.99 -15.77
CA ILE A 80 -6.67 12.04 -17.14
C ILE A 80 -8.22 12.07 -17.16
N HIS A 81 -8.89 11.59 -16.11
CA HIS A 81 -10.36 11.54 -16.02
C HIS A 81 -11.01 12.61 -15.13
N ASN A 82 -10.26 13.60 -14.64
CA ASN A 82 -10.76 14.82 -14.00
C ASN A 82 -11.60 14.62 -12.72
N ILE A 83 -10.98 14.69 -11.53
CA ILE A 83 -11.45 15.42 -10.34
C ILE A 83 -10.25 15.60 -9.39
N ILE A 84 -10.06 16.86 -9.01
CA ILE A 84 -9.13 17.41 -8.03
C ILE A 84 -9.15 16.61 -6.71
N ILE A 85 -7.98 16.20 -6.21
CA ILE A 85 -7.77 16.12 -4.76
C ILE A 85 -6.84 17.27 -4.40
N ARG A 86 -7.45 18.36 -3.94
CA ARG A 86 -6.78 19.47 -3.26
C ARG A 86 -6.20 18.93 -1.95
N SER A 87 -5.01 19.44 -1.65
CA SER A 87 -4.24 19.42 -0.40
C SER A 87 -5.03 19.19 0.88
#